data_AF-A0A8H6H9X4-F1
#
_entry.id   AF-A0A8H6H9X4-F1
#
_cell.length_a   1.000
_cell.length_b   1.000
_cell.length_c   1.000
_cell.angle_alpha   90.00
_cell.angle_beta   90.00
_cell.angle_gamma   90.00
#
_symmetry.space_group_name_H-M   'P 1'
#
loop_
_entity.id
_entity.type
_entity.pdbx_description
1 polymer ?
#
loop_
_entity_poly.entity_id
_entity_poly.type
_entity_poly.pdbx_seq_one_letter_code
_entity_poly.pdbx_strand_id
1 'polypeptide(L)'
;MGSRLPASAPRMELVPLYAGLSTDEQLRAFSAPEKGKRKVVVSTNIAEASVTIEGIRYVIDCGLVKIRVYNPSTMISSLVVVPASKASVAQRAGRAGRTSNGVCYRLFTKDTFDSLPASTPPEISRTDLTSIILQLKALGIDDLMKFEWISSPPAETIVKAYDTLRTSGLITDHNTLTPIGSKIAECPLEYNIAKMLFASKDFSCGEEILTIAAMVSIQVLSHHPRSEVCY
;
A
#
# COMPACT_ATOMS: atom_id res chain seq x y z
N MET A 1 12.54 8.62 35.10
CA MET A 1 13.60 9.64 34.94
C MET A 1 13.48 10.23 33.55
N GLY A 2 12.77 11.35 33.41
CA GLY A 2 12.59 12.02 32.11
C GLY A 2 13.89 12.69 31.69
N SER A 3 14.60 12.10 30.74
CA SER A 3 15.84 12.66 30.20
C SER A 3 15.52 13.89 29.35
N ARG A 4 15.69 15.08 29.93
CA ARG A 4 15.82 16.30 29.11
C ARG A 4 17.08 16.14 28.24
N LEU A 5 16.94 16.44 26.96
CA LEU A 5 18.07 16.45 26.03
C LEU A 5 19.18 17.39 26.56
N PRO A 6 20.46 17.13 26.28
CA PRO A 6 21.55 18.03 26.63
C PRO A 6 21.25 19.45 26.15
N ALA A 7 21.67 20.47 26.90
CA ALA A 7 21.45 21.88 26.51
C ALA A 7 22.10 22.24 25.16
N SER A 8 23.10 21.47 24.72
CA SER A 8 23.78 21.58 23.43
C SER A 8 23.09 20.84 22.29
N ALA A 9 22.00 20.12 22.56
CA ALA A 9 21.30 19.37 21.52
C ALA A 9 20.64 20.33 20.52
N PRO A 10 20.82 20.12 19.20
CA PRO A 10 20.15 20.94 18.20
C PRO A 10 18.63 20.78 18.33
N ARG A 11 17.89 21.85 18.04
CA ARG A 11 16.43 21.77 17.95
C ARG A 11 16.03 20.77 16.87
N MET A 12 14.94 20.04 17.07
CA MET A 12 14.47 19.06 16.09
C MET A 12 13.36 19.62 15.21
N GLU A 13 13.38 19.26 13.93
CA GLU A 13 12.31 19.48 12.97
C GLU A 13 11.68 18.11 12.68
N LEU A 14 10.45 17.89 13.16
CA LEU A 14 9.72 16.64 13.00
C LEU A 14 8.91 16.68 11.70
N VAL A 15 9.13 15.71 10.82
CA VAL A 15 8.42 15.62 9.53
C VAL A 15 7.78 14.24 9.40
N PRO A 16 6.44 14.12 9.41
CA PRO A 16 5.78 12.86 9.11
C PRO A 16 5.89 12.52 7.62
N LEU A 17 5.97 11.24 7.28
CA LEU A 17 5.96 10.78 5.89
C LEU A 17 5.18 9.46 5.76
N TYR A 18 3.92 9.55 5.32
CA TYR A 18 3.03 8.42 5.07
C TYR A 18 2.05 8.74 3.93
N ALA A 19 1.44 7.71 3.33
CA ALA A 19 0.67 7.84 2.09
C ALA A 19 -0.58 8.74 2.16
N GLY A 20 -1.11 9.01 3.36
CA GLY A 20 -2.31 9.84 3.56
C GLY A 20 -2.03 11.34 3.68
N LEU A 21 -0.77 11.77 3.54
CA LEU A 21 -0.40 13.18 3.49
C LEU A 21 -0.64 13.75 2.10
N SER A 22 -0.92 15.05 2.02
CA SER A 22 -0.94 15.78 0.74
C SER A 22 0.44 15.74 0.07
N THR A 23 0.48 15.92 -1.25
CA THR A 23 1.75 15.94 -2.01
C THR A 23 2.72 16.98 -1.44
N ASP A 24 2.24 18.18 -1.13
CA ASP A 24 3.06 19.26 -0.57
C ASP A 24 3.64 18.90 0.80
N GLU A 25 2.87 18.22 1.65
CA GLU A 25 3.36 17.73 2.95
C GLU A 25 4.41 16.63 2.79
N GLN A 26 4.21 15.69 1.86
CA GLN A 26 5.21 14.66 1.57
C GLN A 26 6.51 15.28 1.04
N LEU A 27 6.43 16.32 0.22
CA LEU A 27 7.58 17.03 -0.34
C LEU A 27 8.46 17.69 0.74
N ARG A 28 7.89 18.07 1.89
CA ARG A 28 8.66 18.63 3.02
C ARG A 28 9.71 17.66 3.58
N ALA A 29 9.50 16.35 3.42
CA ALA A 29 10.48 15.34 3.83
C ALA A 29 11.78 15.43 3.03
N PHE A 30 11.72 15.98 1.80
CA PHE A 30 12.86 16.09 0.88
C PHE A 30 13.58 17.44 0.95
N SER A 31 12.95 18.47 1.52
CA SER A 31 13.60 19.77 1.70
C SER A 31 14.78 19.68 2.66
N ALA A 32 15.74 20.61 2.59
CA ALA A 32 16.77 20.73 3.61
C ALA A 32 16.15 21.11 4.98
N PRO A 33 16.76 20.71 6.12
CA PRO A 33 16.37 21.23 7.42
C PRO A 33 16.60 22.74 7.53
N GLU A 34 15.82 23.41 8.37
CA GLU A 34 16.16 24.77 8.77
C GLU A 34 17.55 24.84 9.44
N LYS A 35 18.26 25.97 9.25
CA LYS A 35 19.60 26.17 9.82
C LYS A 35 19.58 25.98 11.34
N GLY A 36 20.52 25.17 11.84
CA GLY A 36 20.64 24.88 13.27
C GLY A 36 19.64 23.85 13.82
N LYS A 37 18.79 23.26 12.97
CA LYS A 37 17.88 22.18 13.36
C LYS A 37 18.32 20.83 12.80
N ARG A 38 17.98 19.76 13.53
CA ARG A 38 18.08 18.37 13.06
C ARG A 38 16.72 17.91 12.56
N LYS A 39 16.63 17.53 11.29
CA LYS A 39 15.43 16.90 10.74
C LYS A 39 15.31 15.46 11.23
N VAL A 40 14.10 15.10 11.62
CA VAL A 40 13.71 13.75 12.02
C VAL A 40 12.46 13.39 11.23
N VAL A 41 12.61 12.47 10.28
CA VAL A 41 11.51 11.99 9.45
C VAL A 41 10.92 10.75 10.11
N VAL A 42 9.63 10.80 10.44
CA VAL A 42 8.88 9.65 10.96
C VAL A 42 8.07 9.07 9.82
N SER A 43 8.48 7.89 9.33
CA SER A 43 7.93 7.34 8.10
C SER A 43 7.41 5.91 8.24
N THR A 44 6.45 5.55 7.38
CA THR A 44 6.07 4.16 7.12
C THR A 44 7.06 3.50 6.14
N ASN A 45 6.71 2.34 5.59
CA ASN A 45 7.47 1.68 4.54
C ASN A 45 7.58 2.48 3.23
N ILE A 46 6.96 3.68 3.12
CA ILE A 46 7.18 4.58 1.97
C ILE A 46 8.65 5.01 1.86
N ALA A 47 9.35 5.18 2.99
CA ALA A 47 10.78 5.50 3.01
C ALA A 47 11.70 4.32 2.64
N GLU A 48 11.16 3.09 2.54
CA GLU A 48 11.94 1.86 2.42
C GLU A 48 12.53 1.64 1.03
N ALA A 49 11.79 1.96 -0.04
CA ALA A 49 12.16 1.62 -1.42
C ALA A 49 12.25 2.86 -2.33
N SER A 50 11.18 3.66 -2.41
CA SER A 50 10.96 4.55 -3.57
C SER A 50 11.43 5.99 -3.42
N VAL A 51 12.01 6.38 -2.27
CA VAL A 51 12.36 7.78 -1.99
C VAL A 51 13.78 7.93 -1.46
N THR A 52 14.51 8.92 -1.97
CA THR A 52 15.82 9.30 -1.44
C THR A 52 15.67 10.59 -0.67
N ILE A 53 15.76 10.50 0.67
CA ILE A 53 15.87 11.68 1.52
C ILE A 53 17.35 11.95 1.73
N GLU A 54 17.82 13.12 1.32
CA GLU A 54 19.22 13.50 1.46
C GLU A 54 19.60 13.70 2.93
N GLY A 55 20.85 13.38 3.28
CA GLY A 55 21.40 13.67 4.60
C GLY A 55 20.95 12.74 5.73
N ILE A 56 20.25 11.63 5.42
CA ILE A 56 19.95 10.59 6.42
C ILE A 56 21.25 9.92 6.87
N ARG A 57 21.62 10.13 8.14
CA ARG A 57 22.76 9.47 8.81
C ARG A 57 22.35 8.48 9.88
N TYR A 58 21.12 8.56 10.36
CA TYR A 58 20.62 7.73 11.44
C TYR A 58 19.28 7.15 11.03
N VAL A 59 19.14 5.83 11.14
CA VAL A 59 17.87 5.12 10.96
C VAL A 59 17.52 4.46 12.29
N ILE A 60 16.26 4.59 12.70
CA ILE A 60 15.70 3.89 13.85
C ILE A 60 14.60 2.98 13.31
N ASP A 61 14.81 1.67 13.38
CA ASP A 61 13.91 0.66 12.83
C ASP A 61 13.19 -0.09 13.95
N CYS A 62 11.86 -0.02 13.96
CA CYS A 62 11.02 -0.73 14.91
C CYS A 62 10.83 -2.22 14.55
N GLY A 63 11.26 -2.67 13.37
CA GLY A 63 11.13 -4.06 12.94
C GLY A 63 9.71 -4.49 12.55
N LEU A 64 8.78 -3.55 12.46
CA LEU A 64 7.38 -3.81 12.08
C LEU A 64 7.05 -3.17 10.72
N VAL A 65 6.02 -3.70 10.08
CA VAL A 65 5.44 -3.15 8.85
C VAL A 65 3.93 -3.38 8.85
N LYS A 66 3.18 -2.42 8.28
CA LYS A 66 1.75 -2.59 8.05
C LYS A 66 1.54 -3.04 6.61
N ILE A 67 0.97 -4.22 6.39
CA ILE A 67 0.71 -4.78 5.06
C ILE A 67 -0.77 -5.01 4.85
N ARG A 68 -1.20 -4.94 3.59
CA ARG A 68 -2.54 -5.36 3.17
C ARG A 68 -2.58 -6.88 3.04
N VAL A 69 -3.59 -7.50 3.66
CA VAL A 69 -3.87 -8.93 3.60
C VAL A 69 -5.34 -9.12 3.24
N TYR A 70 -5.59 -9.97 2.26
CA TYR A 70 -6.91 -10.37 1.80
C TYR A 70 -7.29 -11.74 2.39
N ASN A 71 -8.51 -11.85 2.92
CA ASN A 71 -9.09 -13.12 3.34
C ASN A 71 -10.14 -13.55 2.30
N PRO A 72 -9.93 -14.64 1.54
CA PRO A 72 -10.85 -15.07 0.48
C PRO A 72 -12.18 -15.59 1.02
N SER A 73 -12.21 -16.16 2.22
CA SER A 73 -13.44 -16.69 2.83
C SER A 73 -14.40 -15.56 3.23
N THR A 74 -13.87 -14.46 3.77
CA THR A 74 -14.68 -13.28 4.15
C THR A 74 -14.78 -12.23 3.05
N MET A 75 -13.93 -12.32 2.01
CA MET A 75 -13.74 -11.33 0.95
C MET A 75 -13.33 -9.94 1.47
N ILE A 76 -12.65 -9.88 2.62
CA ILE A 76 -12.24 -8.62 3.24
C ILE A 76 -10.73 -8.43 3.11
N SER A 77 -10.34 -7.26 2.59
CA SER A 77 -8.98 -6.76 2.67
C SER A 77 -8.80 -5.94 3.94
N SER A 78 -7.77 -6.25 4.73
CA SER A 78 -7.45 -5.53 5.97
C SER A 78 -5.97 -5.14 6.02
N LEU A 79 -5.65 -4.12 6.83
CA LEU A 79 -4.27 -3.72 7.10
C LEU A 79 -3.83 -4.28 8.44
N VAL A 80 -2.88 -5.21 8.42
CA VAL A 80 -2.34 -5.87 9.61
C VAL A 80 -0.91 -5.43 9.86
N VAL A 81 -0.54 -5.31 11.13
CA VAL A 81 0.85 -5.05 11.54
C VAL A 81 1.55 -6.39 11.74
N VAL A 82 2.66 -6.58 11.05
CA VAL A 82 3.46 -7.80 11.09
C VAL A 82 4.95 -7.47 11.25
N PRO A 83 5.78 -8.43 11.69
CA PRO A 83 7.23 -8.29 11.63
C PRO A 83 7.71 -8.04 10.20
N ALA A 84 8.66 -7.12 10.04
CA ALA A 84 9.31 -6.87 8.76
C ALA A 84 10.23 -8.06 8.39
N SER A 85 10.49 -8.25 7.09
CA SER A 85 11.44 -9.26 6.63
C SER A 85 12.89 -8.82 6.82
N LYS A 86 13.84 -9.77 6.83
CA LYS A 86 15.28 -9.48 6.83
C LYS A 86 15.66 -8.59 5.65
N ALA A 87 15.10 -8.84 4.47
CA ALA A 87 15.28 -8.00 3.29
C ALA A 87 14.79 -6.56 3.52
N SER A 88 13.59 -6.38 4.09
CA SER A 88 13.02 -5.07 4.40
C SER A 88 13.88 -4.29 5.42
N VAL A 89 14.26 -4.93 6.51
CA VAL A 89 15.15 -4.35 7.54
C VAL A 89 16.52 -3.99 6.95
N ALA A 90 17.05 -4.78 6.03
CA ALA A 90 18.30 -4.46 5.33
C ALA A 90 18.16 -3.23 4.42
N GLN A 91 17.05 -3.11 3.67
CA GLN A 91 16.74 -1.93 2.86
C GLN A 91 16.62 -0.67 3.71
N ARG A 92 15.94 -0.75 4.87
CA ARG A 92 15.83 0.35 5.83
C ARG A 92 17.19 0.78 6.36
N ALA A 93 18.04 -0.18 6.75
CA ALA A 93 19.40 0.11 7.20
C ALA A 93 20.23 0.80 6.11
N GLY A 94 20.06 0.40 4.84
CA GLY A 94 20.71 1.03 3.69
C GLY A 94 20.37 2.51 3.48
N ARG A 95 19.30 3.03 4.10
CA ARG A 95 18.93 4.45 4.03
C ARG A 95 19.92 5.36 4.77
N ALA A 96 20.58 4.86 5.82
CA ALA A 96 21.59 5.61 6.56
C ALA A 96 22.92 5.79 5.79
N GLY A 97 23.14 5.03 4.72
CA GLY A 97 24.43 4.94 4.02
C GLY A 97 24.49 5.55 2.63
N ARG A 98 23.45 6.30 2.20
CA ARG A 98 23.37 6.76 0.80
C ARG A 98 24.30 7.92 0.47
N THR A 99 24.42 8.91 1.35
CA THR A 99 25.22 10.13 1.09
C THR A 99 26.45 10.26 1.98
N SER A 100 26.51 9.52 3.08
CA SER A 100 27.64 9.50 4.03
C SER A 100 27.55 8.28 4.92
N ASN A 101 28.60 8.01 5.71
CA ASN A 101 28.55 6.98 6.76
C ASN A 101 27.40 7.25 7.73
N GLY A 102 26.62 6.21 8.04
CA GLY A 102 25.50 6.30 8.95
C GLY A 102 25.33 5.05 9.81
N VAL A 103 24.40 5.15 10.76
CA VAL A 103 24.13 4.13 11.78
C VAL A 103 22.66 3.75 11.75
N CYS A 104 22.38 2.45 11.78
CA CYS A 104 21.03 1.92 11.91
C CYS A 104 20.85 1.31 13.30
N TYR A 105 19.91 1.84 14.07
CA TYR A 105 19.49 1.32 15.37
C TYR A 105 18.23 0.48 15.19
N ARG A 106 18.30 -0.80 15.56
CA ARG A 106 17.16 -1.71 15.55
C ARG A 106 16.60 -1.82 16.95
N LEU A 107 15.29 -1.65 17.11
CA LEU A 107 14.61 -1.70 18.40
C LEU A 107 14.20 -3.13 18.81
N PHE A 108 14.95 -4.13 18.35
CA PHE A 108 14.69 -5.55 18.59
C PHE A 108 16.00 -6.32 18.70
N THR A 109 15.97 -7.47 19.37
CA THR A 109 17.18 -8.24 19.68
C THR A 109 17.73 -8.96 18.46
N LYS A 110 18.97 -9.46 18.58
CA LYS A 110 19.57 -10.33 17.56
C LYS A 110 18.74 -11.59 17.34
N ASP A 111 18.27 -12.23 18.41
CA ASP A 111 17.42 -13.43 18.30
C ASP A 111 16.12 -13.14 17.54
N THR A 112 15.49 -11.98 17.80
CA THR A 112 14.33 -11.54 17.01
C THR A 112 14.71 -11.35 15.54
N PHE A 113 15.83 -10.68 15.24
CA PHE A 113 16.31 -10.51 13.86
C PHE A 113 16.51 -11.86 13.15
N ASP A 114 17.10 -12.84 13.84
CA ASP A 114 17.39 -14.16 13.29
C ASP A 114 16.11 -14.96 13.01
N SER A 115 15.04 -14.73 13.79
CA SER A 115 13.72 -15.31 13.58
C SER A 115 12.88 -14.67 12.45
N LEU A 116 13.27 -13.51 11.93
CA LEU A 116 12.52 -12.82 10.87
C LEU A 116 12.50 -13.62 9.55
N PRO A 117 11.41 -13.56 8.78
CA PRO A 117 11.37 -14.17 7.46
C PRO A 117 12.40 -13.52 6.53
N ALA A 118 12.96 -14.30 5.59
CA ALA A 118 13.99 -13.80 4.68
C ALA A 118 13.47 -12.65 3.79
N SER A 119 12.27 -12.81 3.24
CA SER A 119 11.61 -11.85 2.35
C SER A 119 10.15 -11.65 2.73
N THR A 120 9.57 -10.53 2.29
CA THR A 120 8.14 -10.26 2.43
C THR A 120 7.38 -11.13 1.43
N PRO A 121 6.26 -11.77 1.81
CA PRO A 121 5.45 -12.53 0.88
C PRO A 121 5.04 -11.69 -0.34
N PRO A 122 5.05 -12.24 -1.56
CA PRO A 122 4.65 -11.54 -2.77
C PRO A 122 3.28 -10.87 -2.64
N GLU A 123 3.06 -9.75 -3.32
CA GLU A 123 1.78 -9.03 -3.22
C GLU A 123 0.61 -9.84 -3.76
N ILE A 124 0.83 -10.52 -4.88
CA ILE A 124 -0.16 -11.39 -5.53
C ILE A 124 -0.69 -12.50 -4.61
N SER A 125 0.08 -12.91 -3.59
CA SER A 125 -0.38 -13.95 -2.66
C SER A 125 -1.24 -13.44 -1.51
N ARG A 126 -1.44 -12.12 -1.40
CA ARG A 126 -2.07 -11.47 -0.24
C ARG A 126 -3.05 -10.37 -0.60
N THR A 127 -3.41 -10.23 -1.88
CA THR A 127 -4.38 -9.24 -2.38
C THR A 127 -5.55 -9.93 -3.06
N ASP A 128 -6.66 -9.20 -3.18
CA ASP A 128 -7.76 -9.59 -4.07
C ASP A 128 -7.26 -9.61 -5.52
N LEU A 129 -7.61 -10.66 -6.26
CA LEU A 129 -7.21 -10.87 -7.65
C LEU A 129 -8.34 -10.62 -8.65
N THR A 130 -9.54 -10.26 -8.19
CA THR A 130 -10.73 -10.12 -9.03
C THR A 130 -10.51 -9.19 -10.22
N SER A 131 -10.02 -7.96 -9.97
CA SER A 131 -9.71 -6.99 -11.02
C SER A 131 -8.55 -7.44 -11.92
N ILE A 132 -7.54 -8.12 -11.35
CA ILE A 132 -6.38 -8.64 -12.12
C ILE A 132 -6.81 -9.76 -13.07
N ILE A 133 -7.61 -10.72 -12.58
CA ILE A 133 -8.11 -11.83 -13.39
C ILE A 133 -9.00 -11.31 -14.52
N LEU A 134 -9.84 -10.31 -14.25
CA LEU A 134 -10.65 -9.67 -15.28
C LEU A 134 -9.78 -9.08 -16.41
N GLN A 135 -8.69 -8.40 -16.04
CA GLN A 135 -7.74 -7.84 -17.01
C GLN A 135 -6.98 -8.93 -17.78
N LEU A 136 -6.51 -9.99 -17.11
CA LEU A 136 -5.85 -11.13 -17.76
C LEU A 136 -6.77 -11.79 -18.78
N LYS A 137 -8.06 -11.97 -18.44
CA LYS A 137 -9.06 -12.47 -19.37
C LYS A 137 -9.24 -11.55 -20.58
N ALA A 138 -9.24 -10.23 -20.39
CA ALA A 138 -9.37 -9.28 -21.50
C ALA A 138 -8.15 -9.27 -22.42
N LEU A 139 -6.98 -9.63 -21.89
CA LEU A 139 -5.76 -9.88 -22.67
C LEU A 139 -5.75 -11.23 -23.41
N GLY A 140 -6.81 -12.04 -23.30
CA GLY A 140 -6.90 -13.36 -23.93
C GLY A 140 -6.21 -14.48 -23.14
N ILE A 141 -5.85 -14.24 -21.88
CA ILE A 141 -5.27 -15.26 -20.99
C ILE A 141 -6.41 -15.99 -20.30
N ASP A 142 -6.83 -17.11 -20.88
CA ASP A 142 -7.98 -17.87 -20.38
C ASP A 142 -7.62 -18.91 -19.32
N ASP A 143 -6.46 -19.56 -19.46
CA ASP A 143 -6.01 -20.66 -18.63
C ASP A 143 -4.94 -20.18 -17.63
N LEU A 144 -5.40 -19.73 -16.45
CA LEU A 144 -4.52 -19.27 -15.38
C LEU A 144 -3.66 -20.39 -14.76
N MET A 145 -3.99 -21.66 -15.00
CA MET A 145 -3.18 -22.79 -14.56
C MET A 145 -1.93 -22.96 -15.44
N LYS A 146 -2.04 -22.61 -16.73
CA LYS A 146 -0.91 -22.61 -17.67
C LYS A 146 -0.17 -21.28 -17.71
N PHE A 147 -0.69 -20.25 -17.07
CA PHE A 147 -0.03 -18.95 -17.01
C PHE A 147 1.27 -19.04 -16.20
N GLU A 148 2.36 -18.51 -16.78
CA GLU A 148 3.68 -18.53 -16.17
C GLU A 148 3.81 -17.45 -15.07
N TRP A 149 3.34 -17.78 -13.86
CA TRP A 149 3.46 -16.89 -12.72
C TRP A 149 4.92 -16.81 -12.21
N ILE A 150 5.42 -15.60 -11.97
CA ILE A 150 6.67 -15.40 -11.20
C ILE A 150 6.50 -15.94 -9.76
N SER A 151 5.33 -15.70 -9.19
CA SER A 151 4.91 -16.24 -7.90
C SER A 151 3.44 -16.56 -7.99
N SER A 152 3.09 -17.84 -7.98
CA SER A 152 1.70 -18.28 -8.14
C SER A 152 0.83 -17.80 -6.98
N PRO A 153 -0.36 -17.24 -7.25
CA PRO A 153 -1.31 -16.92 -6.19
C PRO A 153 -1.92 -18.20 -5.59
N PRO A 154 -2.43 -18.13 -4.35
CA PRO A 154 -3.20 -19.22 -3.75
C PRO A 154 -4.41 -19.58 -4.63
N ALA A 155 -4.63 -20.88 -4.85
CA ALA A 155 -5.74 -21.38 -5.67
C ALA A 155 -7.11 -20.93 -5.14
N GLU A 156 -7.29 -20.87 -3.81
CA GLU A 156 -8.52 -20.39 -3.18
C GLU A 156 -8.85 -18.95 -3.60
N THR A 157 -7.87 -18.06 -3.65
CA THR A 157 -8.04 -16.66 -4.07
C THR A 157 -8.46 -16.58 -5.55
N ILE A 158 -7.87 -17.41 -6.42
CA ILE A 158 -8.23 -17.48 -7.84
C ILE A 158 -9.68 -17.94 -8.00
N VAL A 159 -10.06 -19.05 -7.36
CA VAL A 159 -11.42 -19.59 -7.40
C VAL A 159 -12.43 -18.53 -6.93
N LYS A 160 -12.12 -17.86 -5.81
CA LYS A 160 -13.00 -16.85 -5.24
C LYS A 160 -13.19 -15.64 -6.15
N ALA A 161 -12.13 -15.22 -6.84
CA ALA A 161 -12.20 -14.16 -7.83
C ALA A 161 -13.06 -14.57 -9.04
N TYR A 162 -12.93 -15.79 -9.57
CA TYR A 162 -13.82 -16.29 -10.63
C TYR A 162 -15.28 -16.30 -10.21
N ASP A 163 -15.59 -16.80 -9.01
CA ASP A 163 -16.95 -16.81 -8.49
C ASP A 163 -17.50 -15.38 -8.39
N THR A 164 -16.69 -14.45 -7.91
CA THR A 164 -17.07 -13.03 -7.81
C THR A 164 -17.35 -12.40 -9.18
N LEU A 165 -16.51 -12.67 -10.19
CA LEU A 165 -16.72 -12.20 -11.56
C LEU A 165 -17.98 -12.80 -12.20
N ARG A 166 -18.26 -14.09 -11.94
CA ARG A 166 -19.43 -14.80 -12.46
C ARG A 166 -20.72 -14.28 -11.84
N THR A 167 -20.79 -14.18 -10.50
CA THR A 167 -21.94 -13.58 -9.80
C THR A 167 -22.11 -12.11 -10.19
N SER A 168 -21.04 -11.42 -10.57
CA SER A 168 -21.11 -10.06 -11.09
C SER A 168 -21.53 -9.95 -12.57
N GLY A 169 -21.72 -11.06 -13.29
CA GLY A 169 -22.11 -11.06 -14.70
C GLY A 169 -21.01 -10.56 -15.66
N LEU A 170 -19.76 -10.49 -15.19
CA LEU A 170 -18.62 -10.06 -16.01
C LEU A 170 -18.03 -11.22 -16.83
N ILE A 171 -18.23 -12.44 -16.34
CA ILE A 171 -17.91 -13.67 -17.06
C ILE A 171 -19.11 -14.60 -17.07
N THR A 172 -19.15 -15.49 -18.06
CA THR A 172 -20.13 -16.57 -18.18
C THR A 172 -19.78 -17.75 -17.27
N ASP A 173 -20.68 -18.73 -17.17
CA ASP A 173 -20.42 -20.00 -16.48
C ASP A 173 -19.26 -20.80 -17.10
N HIS A 174 -18.99 -20.58 -18.38
CA HIS A 174 -17.84 -21.15 -19.11
C HIS A 174 -16.55 -20.34 -18.93
N ASN A 175 -16.52 -19.40 -17.98
CA ASN A 175 -15.40 -18.51 -17.71
C ASN A 175 -14.98 -17.65 -18.92
N THR A 176 -15.90 -17.34 -19.84
CA THR A 176 -15.64 -16.41 -20.97
C THR A 176 -16.11 -15.00 -20.61
N LEU A 177 -15.45 -13.96 -21.12
CA LEU A 177 -15.88 -12.59 -20.89
C LEU A 177 -17.24 -12.31 -21.53
N THR A 178 -18.10 -11.61 -20.79
CA THR A 178 -19.35 -11.08 -21.35
C THR A 178 -19.06 -9.77 -22.12
N PRO A 179 -19.98 -9.30 -22.99
CA PRO A 179 -19.80 -8.01 -23.67
C PRO A 179 -19.63 -6.83 -22.69
N ILE A 180 -20.30 -6.89 -21.54
CA ILE A 180 -20.15 -5.90 -20.48
C ILE A 180 -18.84 -6.10 -19.70
N GLY A 181 -18.44 -7.35 -19.43
CA GLY A 181 -17.16 -7.68 -18.83
C GLY A 181 -15.97 -7.16 -19.63
N SER A 182 -16.00 -7.29 -20.95
CA SER A 182 -14.97 -6.74 -21.85
C SER A 182 -14.86 -5.23 -21.72
N LYS A 183 -15.99 -4.50 -21.75
CA LYS A 183 -15.99 -3.03 -21.61
C LYS A 183 -15.49 -2.57 -20.24
N ILE A 184 -15.86 -3.29 -19.18
CA ILE A 184 -15.41 -2.99 -17.82
C ILE A 184 -13.92 -3.27 -17.65
N ALA A 185 -13.40 -4.33 -18.26
CA ALA A 185 -11.98 -4.67 -18.19
C ALA A 185 -11.07 -3.60 -18.82
N GLU A 186 -11.57 -2.85 -19.81
CA GLU A 186 -10.87 -1.72 -20.44
C GLU A 186 -10.88 -0.44 -19.58
N CYS A 187 -11.69 -0.38 -18.52
CA CYS A 187 -11.78 0.79 -17.66
C CYS A 187 -10.65 0.79 -16.61
N PRO A 188 -9.96 1.92 -16.39
CA PRO A 188 -8.93 2.06 -15.36
C PRO A 188 -9.54 2.28 -13.96
N LEU A 189 -10.59 1.53 -13.63
CA LEU A 189 -11.34 1.62 -12.38
C LEU A 189 -11.52 0.22 -11.78
N GLU A 190 -11.75 0.16 -10.47
CA GLU A 190 -12.19 -1.09 -9.85
C GLU A 190 -13.48 -1.59 -10.49
N TYR A 191 -13.58 -2.91 -10.71
CA TYR A 191 -14.66 -3.50 -11.49
C TYR A 191 -16.06 -3.15 -10.94
N ASN A 192 -16.20 -3.02 -9.61
CA ASN A 192 -17.44 -2.61 -8.95
C ASN A 192 -17.86 -1.19 -9.33
N ILE A 193 -16.92 -0.25 -9.37
CA ILE A 193 -17.17 1.15 -9.71
C ILE A 193 -17.51 1.26 -11.19
N ALA A 194 -16.72 0.60 -12.05
CA ALA A 194 -17.00 0.54 -13.48
C ALA A 194 -18.38 -0.07 -13.76
N LYS A 195 -18.71 -1.21 -13.13
CA LYS A 195 -20.03 -1.84 -13.26
C LYS A 195 -21.17 -0.91 -12.85
N MET A 196 -21.02 -0.21 -11.73
CA MET A 196 -21.99 0.78 -11.26
C MET A 196 -22.19 1.90 -12.29
N LEU A 197 -21.10 2.42 -12.86
CA LEU A 197 -21.16 3.44 -13.92
C LEU A 197 -21.87 2.94 -15.17
N PHE A 198 -21.56 1.74 -15.67
CA PHE A 198 -22.27 1.19 -16.84
C PHE A 198 -23.75 0.95 -16.57
N ALA A 199 -24.11 0.46 -15.38
CA ALA A 199 -25.50 0.21 -15.00
C ALA A 199 -26.32 1.51 -14.89
N SER A 200 -25.69 2.64 -14.52
CA SER A 200 -26.38 3.94 -14.36
C SER A 200 -27.12 4.41 -15.62
N LYS A 201 -26.67 3.96 -16.80
CA LYS A 201 -27.33 4.26 -18.08
C LYS A 201 -28.76 3.73 -18.11
N ASP A 202 -28.98 2.53 -17.59
CA ASP A 202 -30.29 1.87 -17.62
C ASP A 202 -31.28 2.52 -16.63
N PHE A 203 -30.74 3.21 -15.62
CA PHE A 203 -31.52 3.94 -14.60
C PHE A 203 -31.61 5.45 -14.86
N SER A 204 -31.00 5.95 -15.94
CA SER A 204 -30.91 7.39 -16.26
C SER A 204 -30.30 8.25 -15.13
N CYS A 205 -29.34 7.72 -14.36
CA CYS A 205 -28.71 8.40 -13.21
C CYS A 205 -27.18 8.53 -13.36
N GLY A 206 -26.72 8.79 -14.59
CA GLY A 206 -25.30 8.81 -14.91
C GLY A 206 -24.51 9.88 -14.17
N GLU A 207 -25.07 11.09 -14.01
CA GLU A 207 -24.38 12.22 -13.37
C GLU A 207 -24.20 11.99 -11.85
N GLU A 208 -25.23 11.48 -11.18
CA GLU A 208 -25.21 11.17 -9.76
C GLU A 208 -24.23 10.04 -9.48
N ILE A 209 -24.28 8.97 -10.27
CA ILE A 209 -23.39 7.82 -10.12
C ILE A 209 -21.95 8.19 -10.45
N LEU A 210 -21.71 9.05 -11.43
CA LEU A 210 -20.37 9.59 -11.72
C LEU A 210 -19.83 10.39 -10.53
N THR A 211 -20.67 11.22 -9.92
CA THR A 211 -20.31 12.00 -8.73
C THR A 211 -19.96 11.07 -7.57
N ILE A 212 -20.77 10.06 -7.29
CA ILE A 212 -20.51 9.05 -6.25
C ILE A 212 -19.22 8.27 -6.55
N ALA A 213 -19.04 7.81 -7.80
CA ALA A 213 -17.85 7.09 -8.23
C ALA A 213 -16.58 7.93 -8.02
N ALA A 214 -16.61 9.22 -8.37
CA ALA A 214 -15.50 10.14 -8.14
C ALA A 214 -15.19 10.30 -6.65
N MET A 215 -16.21 10.45 -5.81
CA MET A 215 -16.03 10.59 -4.36
C MET A 215 -15.47 9.32 -3.70
N VAL A 216 -15.89 8.13 -4.14
CA VAL A 216 -15.45 6.84 -3.57
C VAL A 216 -14.07 6.42 -4.08
N SER A 217 -13.73 6.77 -5.32
CA SER A 217 -12.43 6.42 -5.91
C SER A 217 -11.27 7.17 -5.27
N ILE A 218 -11.55 8.35 -4.71
CA ILE A 218 -10.57 9.12 -3.94
C ILE A 218 -10.58 8.58 -2.51
N GLN A 219 -9.40 8.29 -1.95
CA GLN A 219 -9.31 8.11 -0.50
C GLN A 219 -9.79 9.39 0.16
N VAL A 220 -10.95 9.35 0.81
CA VAL A 220 -11.52 10.50 1.51
C VAL A 220 -10.45 11.08 2.44
N LEU A 221 -9.86 12.19 2.03
CA LEU A 221 -8.96 13.02 2.82
C LEU A 221 -9.82 13.78 3.83
N SER A 222 -10.55 13.06 4.69
CA SER A 222 -11.15 13.70 5.85
C SER A 222 -10.00 14.08 6.77
N HIS A 223 -9.46 15.29 6.57
CA HIS A 223 -8.63 15.97 7.55
C HIS A 223 -9.50 16.14 8.79
N HIS A 224 -9.37 15.22 9.73
CA HIS A 224 -9.75 15.48 11.11
C HIS A 224 -8.55 16.20 11.71
N PRO A 225 -8.52 17.56 11.77
CA PRO A 225 -7.53 18.21 12.60
C PRO A 225 -7.66 17.59 13.99
N ARG A 226 -6.55 17.11 14.55
CA ARG A 226 -6.53 16.77 15.97
C ARG A 226 -6.95 18.06 16.69
N SER A 227 -8.08 18.02 17.39
CA SER A 227 -8.31 18.97 18.46
C SER A 227 -7.07 18.95 19.36
N GLU A 228 -6.52 20.11 19.66
CA GLU A 228 -5.41 20.25 20.58
C GLU A 228 -5.77 19.53 21.88
N VAL A 229 -5.20 18.36 22.09
CA VAL A 229 -5.17 17.77 23.43
C VAL A 229 -4.12 18.59 24.17
N CYS A 230 -4.59 19.69 24.78
CA CYS A 230 -3.86 20.42 25.78
C CYS A 230 -3.50 19.44 26.91
N TYR A 231 -2.22 19.12 27.04
CA TYR A 231 -1.63 18.56 28.26
C TYR A 231 -1.05 19.69 29.10
#